data_AF-A0A0L8ILN1-F1
#
_entry.id   AF-A0A0L8ILN1-F1
#
_cell.length_a   1.000
_cell.length_b   1.000
_cell.length_c   1.000
_cell.angle_alpha   90.00
_cell.angle_beta   90.00
_cell.angle_gamma   90.00
#
_symmetry.space_group_name_H-M   'P 1'
#
loop_
_entity.id
_entity.type
_entity.pdbx_description
1 polymer ?
#
loop_
_entity_poly.entity_id
_entity_poly.type
_entity_poly.pdbx_seq_one_letter_code
_entity_poly.pdbx_strand_id
1 'polypeptide(L)'
;MRFSRILLIGCLSLISLPSLAETVSNLYQVREPVNGQSPDERTRATQAAVDTLVLRLTGDAKAVQGSAIAALRKDPQQIISQYGYEAGPPETLLVDFDPATTERALRDAGLSIWGSNRPSILGWWLNDSVEGSNLVGDGQAAAEPLRQAAQHRGLPLRLPLADLSEQGIGNAKTLEGTDPAPLKEASERYGADAILAVHAKEDGGQWQGKWRLWLGDQREQGSATGASSEALADAVLLSVSERLAPRFVAKPGASTGMLIQVQGMTLERYAQLLQLLEPFGVRLSSVEGDKVVFEVSGSTDQLRSQLSLAKLQEVPAAEAAATATPPAAPVDATAPVSPANGAAAVPAPAPAPMIVPASAPQLYFRW
;
A
#
# COMPACT_ATOMS: atom_id res chain seq x y z
N MET A 1 36.41 -30.98 17.36
CA MET A 1 35.10 -31.04 16.65
C MET A 1 33.95 -30.26 17.31
N ARG A 2 34.04 -29.80 18.58
CA ARG A 2 32.96 -29.02 19.23
C ARG A 2 32.98 -27.51 18.88
N PHE A 3 34.15 -26.95 18.58
CA PHE A 3 34.31 -25.54 18.18
C PHE A 3 33.74 -25.21 16.79
N SER A 4 33.86 -26.14 15.82
CA SER A 4 33.31 -25.94 14.47
C SER A 4 31.77 -25.91 14.45
N ARG A 5 31.10 -26.63 15.37
CA ARG A 5 29.64 -26.61 15.52
C ARG A 5 29.12 -25.31 16.15
N ILE A 6 29.89 -24.69 17.04
CA ILE A 6 29.53 -23.40 17.66
C ILE A 6 29.70 -22.26 16.66
N LEU A 7 30.73 -22.32 15.80
CA LEU A 7 30.92 -21.34 14.72
C LEU A 7 29.80 -21.40 13.67
N LEU A 8 29.31 -22.61 13.35
CA LEU A 8 28.20 -22.82 12.41
C LEU A 8 26.84 -22.32 12.94
N ILE A 9 26.61 -22.38 14.26
CA ILE A 9 25.39 -21.84 14.88
C ILE A 9 25.44 -20.32 14.97
N GLY A 10 26.62 -19.73 15.20
CA GLY A 10 26.81 -18.26 15.20
C GLY A 10 26.68 -17.61 13.82
N CYS A 11 27.04 -18.32 12.74
CA CYS A 11 26.86 -17.81 11.37
C CYS A 11 25.40 -17.86 10.90
N LEU A 12 24.55 -18.73 11.46
CA LEU A 12 23.14 -18.82 11.05
C LEU A 12 22.27 -17.67 11.60
N SER A 13 22.69 -17.03 12.70
CA SER A 13 21.99 -15.86 13.26
C SER A 13 22.26 -14.54 12.54
N LEU A 14 23.21 -14.51 11.60
CA LEU A 14 23.63 -13.29 10.89
C LEU A 14 22.88 -13.07 9.56
N ILE A 15 21.95 -13.94 9.17
CA ILE A 15 21.23 -13.85 7.87
C ILE A 15 19.77 -13.40 8.04
N SER A 16 19.30 -13.15 9.26
CA SER A 16 17.97 -12.56 9.48
C SER A 16 17.98 -11.06 9.21
N LEU A 17 18.09 -10.68 7.94
CA LEU A 17 17.71 -9.34 7.49
C LEU A 17 16.20 -9.20 7.71
N PRO A 18 15.72 -8.15 8.40
CA PRO A 18 14.30 -7.85 8.39
C PRO A 18 13.89 -7.60 6.93
N SER A 19 13.03 -8.47 6.40
CA SER A 19 12.24 -8.17 5.21
C SER A 19 11.33 -7.01 5.59
N LEU A 20 11.83 -5.79 5.41
CA LEU A 20 10.98 -4.61 5.43
C LEU A 20 10.09 -4.73 4.20
N ALA A 21 8.78 -4.81 4.42
CA ALA A 21 7.83 -4.49 3.38
C ALA A 21 8.20 -3.09 2.89
N GLU A 22 8.54 -2.95 1.61
CA GLU A 22 8.95 -1.68 1.04
C GLU A 22 7.72 -0.78 0.96
N THR A 23 7.49 -0.01 2.02
CA THR A 23 6.52 1.06 2.00
C THR A 23 7.01 2.09 0.99
N VAL A 24 6.21 2.41 -0.02
CA VAL A 24 6.52 3.48 -0.97
C VAL A 24 6.62 4.79 -0.18
N SER A 25 7.84 5.20 0.14
CA SER A 25 8.14 6.30 1.07
C SER A 25 7.70 7.67 0.57
N ASN A 26 7.38 7.78 -0.73
CA ASN A 26 7.02 9.02 -1.42
C ASN A 26 5.64 8.94 -2.10
N LEU A 27 4.71 8.14 -1.58
CA LEU A 27 3.40 7.94 -2.21
C LEU A 27 2.61 9.25 -2.36
N TYR A 28 2.73 10.16 -1.39
CA TYR A 28 2.07 11.47 -1.35
C TYR A 28 2.94 12.61 -1.90
N GLN A 29 4.07 12.31 -2.51
CA GLN A 29 4.92 13.29 -3.17
C GLN A 29 4.81 13.11 -4.69
N VAL A 30 4.43 14.17 -5.40
CA VAL A 30 4.25 14.14 -6.85
C VAL A 30 5.23 15.09 -7.51
N ARG A 31 5.75 14.66 -8.67
CA ARG A 31 6.64 15.44 -9.53
C ARG A 31 5.90 15.77 -10.81
N GLU A 32 5.82 17.05 -11.13
CA GLU A 32 5.21 17.52 -12.37
C GLU A 32 6.20 18.39 -13.14
N PRO A 33 6.45 18.11 -14.44
CA PRO A 33 7.31 18.97 -15.25
C PRO A 33 6.67 20.36 -15.41
N VAL A 34 7.52 21.39 -15.37
CA VAL A 34 7.11 22.80 -15.49
C VAL A 34 7.95 23.55 -16.51
N ASN A 35 7.33 24.53 -17.17
CA ASN A 35 7.97 25.47 -18.09
C ASN A 35 8.29 26.81 -17.39
N GLY A 36 8.83 26.75 -16.17
CA GLY A 36 9.14 27.90 -15.33
C GLY A 36 8.26 28.03 -14.09
N GLN A 37 8.52 29.07 -13.30
CA GLN A 37 7.97 29.22 -11.94
C GLN A 37 6.85 30.26 -11.80
N SER A 38 6.22 30.63 -12.93
CA SER A 38 5.13 31.63 -12.93
C SER A 38 3.93 31.15 -12.09
N PRO A 39 3.11 32.05 -11.54
CA PRO A 39 1.92 31.66 -10.79
C PRO A 39 0.95 30.78 -11.59
N ASP A 40 0.77 31.08 -12.88
CA ASP A 40 -0.12 30.32 -13.77
C ASP A 40 0.41 28.91 -14.03
N GLU A 41 1.71 28.78 -14.29
CA GLU A 41 2.36 27.48 -14.53
C GLU A 41 2.32 26.61 -13.27
N ARG A 42 2.53 27.21 -12.11
CA ARG A 42 2.40 26.53 -10.80
C ARG A 42 0.97 26.09 -10.54
N THR A 43 -0.02 26.90 -10.90
CA THR A 43 -1.44 26.53 -10.75
C THR A 43 -1.77 25.34 -11.63
N ARG A 44 -1.35 25.35 -12.90
CA ARG A 44 -1.48 24.21 -13.82
C ARG A 44 -0.79 22.96 -13.27
N ALA A 45 0.44 23.08 -12.79
CA ALA A 45 1.23 21.95 -12.30
C ALA A 45 0.67 21.37 -11.00
N THR A 46 0.18 22.19 -10.07
CA THR A 46 -0.48 21.69 -8.85
C THR A 46 -1.81 21.00 -9.14
N GLN A 47 -2.56 21.46 -10.15
CA GLN A 47 -3.76 20.75 -10.62
C GLN A 47 -3.41 19.38 -11.23
N ALA A 48 -2.38 19.33 -12.09
CA ALA A 48 -1.88 18.07 -12.65
C ALA A 48 -1.39 17.12 -11.54
N ALA A 49 -0.69 17.66 -10.53
CA ALA A 49 -0.21 16.88 -9.40
C ALA A 49 -1.35 16.23 -8.60
N VAL A 50 -2.49 16.91 -8.44
CA VAL A 50 -3.70 16.33 -7.83
C VAL A 50 -4.24 15.19 -8.69
N ASP A 51 -4.31 15.36 -10.01
CA ASP A 51 -4.78 14.31 -10.92
C ASP A 51 -3.88 13.07 -10.85
N THR A 52 -2.55 13.28 -10.85
CA THR A 52 -1.55 12.23 -10.66
C THR A 52 -1.69 11.54 -9.30
N LEU A 53 -1.87 12.30 -8.20
CA LEU A 53 -2.07 11.76 -6.86
C LEU A 53 -3.35 10.92 -6.77
N VAL A 54 -4.46 11.41 -7.31
CA VAL A 54 -5.74 10.69 -7.32
C VAL A 54 -5.60 9.39 -8.10
N LEU A 55 -5.00 9.43 -9.29
CA LEU A 55 -4.77 8.23 -10.09
C LEU A 55 -3.88 7.24 -9.33
N ARG A 56 -2.82 7.72 -8.68
CA ARG A 56 -1.92 6.90 -7.89
C ARG A 56 -2.64 6.22 -6.72
N LEU A 57 -3.45 6.97 -5.98
CA LEU A 57 -4.14 6.51 -4.77
C LEU A 57 -5.42 5.73 -5.06
N THR A 58 -5.97 5.77 -6.27
CA THR A 58 -7.20 5.02 -6.61
C THR A 58 -6.95 3.92 -7.61
N GLY A 59 -5.92 4.07 -8.46
CA GLY A 59 -5.67 3.24 -9.63
C GLY A 59 -6.82 3.23 -10.63
N ASP A 60 -7.69 4.24 -10.61
CA ASP A 60 -8.83 4.38 -11.53
C ASP A 60 -8.75 5.70 -12.29
N ALA A 61 -8.47 5.63 -13.59
CA ALA A 61 -8.47 6.81 -14.47
C ALA A 61 -9.82 7.56 -14.50
N LYS A 62 -10.94 6.87 -14.21
CA LYS A 62 -12.25 7.52 -14.14
C LYS A 62 -12.40 8.37 -12.87
N ALA A 63 -11.71 8.03 -11.79
CA ALA A 63 -11.72 8.82 -10.55
C ALA A 63 -11.15 10.22 -10.80
N VAL A 64 -10.12 10.32 -11.64
CA VAL A 64 -9.55 11.60 -12.07
C VAL A 64 -10.58 12.42 -12.87
N GLN A 65 -11.34 11.80 -13.76
CA GLN A 65 -12.31 12.53 -14.60
C GLN A 65 -13.63 12.85 -13.88
N GLY A 66 -13.85 12.29 -12.69
CA GLY A 66 -15.08 12.42 -11.94
C GLY A 66 -15.30 13.81 -11.36
N SER A 67 -16.57 14.22 -11.24
CA SER A 67 -16.96 15.45 -10.55
C SER A 67 -16.64 15.42 -9.05
N ALA A 68 -16.43 14.22 -8.48
CA ALA A 68 -16.15 13.98 -7.08
C ALA A 68 -14.89 14.72 -6.57
N ILE A 69 -13.89 14.92 -7.42
CA ILE A 69 -12.65 15.64 -7.09
C ILE A 69 -12.57 17.05 -7.71
N ALA A 70 -13.63 17.53 -8.35
CA ALA A 70 -13.59 18.82 -9.05
C ALA A 70 -13.31 20.00 -8.10
N ALA A 71 -13.84 19.95 -6.87
CA ALA A 71 -13.54 20.94 -5.84
C ALA A 71 -12.06 20.89 -5.41
N LEU A 72 -11.50 19.68 -5.28
CA LEU A 72 -10.09 19.47 -4.93
C LEU A 72 -9.14 19.98 -6.02
N ARG A 73 -9.47 19.74 -7.30
CA ARG A 73 -8.72 20.29 -8.42
C ARG A 73 -8.81 21.82 -8.50
N LYS A 74 -9.96 22.39 -8.15
CA LYS A 74 -10.16 23.85 -8.17
C LYS A 74 -9.33 24.55 -7.08
N ASP A 75 -9.18 23.91 -5.93
CA ASP A 75 -8.37 24.42 -4.82
C ASP A 75 -7.44 23.33 -4.23
N PRO A 76 -6.30 23.03 -4.90
CA PRO A 76 -5.35 22.02 -4.43
C PRO A 76 -4.70 22.37 -3.08
N GLN A 77 -4.67 23.65 -2.70
CA GLN A 77 -3.94 24.14 -1.53
C GLN A 77 -4.46 23.54 -0.22
N GLN A 78 -5.71 23.08 -0.19
CA GLN A 78 -6.32 22.47 0.99
C GLN A 78 -5.70 21.12 1.40
N ILE A 79 -4.96 20.46 0.50
CA ILE A 79 -4.28 19.16 0.76
C ILE A 79 -2.77 19.21 0.56
N ILE A 80 -2.22 20.34 0.08
CA ILE A 80 -0.78 20.51 -0.13
C ILE A 80 -0.15 20.92 1.20
N SER A 81 0.90 20.20 1.62
CA SER A 81 1.70 20.58 2.79
C SER A 81 2.83 21.55 2.39
N GLN A 82 3.52 21.26 1.28
CA GLN A 82 4.59 22.09 0.75
C GLN A 82 4.83 21.80 -0.73
N TYR A 83 5.57 22.68 -1.41
CA TYR A 83 6.10 22.42 -2.74
C TYR A 83 7.49 23.05 -2.92
N GLY A 84 8.25 22.51 -3.85
CA GLY A 84 9.59 22.97 -4.21
C GLY A 84 9.87 22.80 -5.71
N TYR A 85 10.98 23.35 -6.19
CA TYR A 85 11.42 23.19 -7.57
C TYR A 85 12.74 22.43 -7.61
N GLU A 86 12.81 21.42 -8.47
CA GLU A 86 14.02 20.69 -8.80
C GLU A 86 14.53 21.18 -10.16
N ALA A 87 15.79 21.62 -10.19
CA ALA A 87 16.45 22.04 -11.41
C ALA A 87 16.76 20.82 -12.29
N GLY A 88 16.52 20.96 -13.59
CA GLY A 88 16.82 19.93 -14.59
C GLY A 88 16.24 20.31 -15.94
N PRO A 89 16.59 19.59 -17.02
CA PRO A 89 15.80 19.59 -18.25
C PRO A 89 14.85 18.38 -18.25
N PRO A 90 13.51 18.56 -18.06
CA PRO A 90 12.82 19.80 -17.70
C PRO A 90 12.88 20.15 -16.21
N GLU A 91 12.60 21.41 -15.87
CA GLU A 91 12.42 21.83 -14.47
C GLU A 91 11.19 21.12 -13.91
N THR A 92 11.23 20.71 -12.64
CA THR A 92 10.17 19.90 -12.04
C THR A 92 9.63 20.57 -10.78
N LEU A 93 8.30 20.66 -10.66
CA LEU A 93 7.62 21.02 -9.43
C LEU A 93 7.42 19.76 -8.58
N LEU A 94 8.00 19.76 -7.38
CA LEU A 94 7.77 18.76 -6.34
C LEU A 94 6.63 19.23 -5.45
N VAL A 95 5.55 18.46 -5.35
CA VAL A 95 4.39 18.76 -4.50
C VAL A 95 4.25 17.67 -3.45
N ASP A 96 4.38 18.06 -2.19
CA ASP A 96 4.09 17.19 -1.06
C ASP A 96 2.65 17.41 -0.60
N PHE A 97 1.90 16.33 -0.54
CA PHE A 97 0.52 16.32 -0.05
C PHE A 97 0.48 15.81 1.38
N ASP A 98 -0.38 16.41 2.21
CA ASP A 98 -0.64 15.91 3.55
C ASP A 98 -1.50 14.63 3.46
N PRO A 99 -1.03 13.47 3.95
CA PRO A 99 -1.76 12.21 3.80
C PRO A 99 -3.13 12.22 4.46
N ALA A 100 -3.26 12.82 5.66
CA ALA A 100 -4.49 12.77 6.44
C ALA A 100 -5.62 13.57 5.79
N THR A 101 -5.33 14.77 5.31
CA THR A 101 -6.28 15.64 4.60
C THR A 101 -6.60 15.10 3.21
N THR A 102 -5.59 14.59 2.48
CA THR A 102 -5.77 13.94 1.17
C THR A 102 -6.72 12.76 1.27
N GLU A 103 -6.42 11.79 2.13
CA GLU A 103 -7.25 10.60 2.23
C GLU A 103 -8.67 10.92 2.73
N ARG A 104 -8.82 11.91 3.62
CA ARG A 104 -10.16 12.37 4.05
C ARG A 104 -10.93 12.94 2.87
N ALA A 105 -10.34 13.84 2.09
CA ALA A 105 -10.99 14.44 0.92
C ALA A 105 -11.42 13.39 -0.11
N LEU A 106 -10.56 12.39 -0.38
CA LEU A 106 -10.88 11.31 -1.32
C LEU A 106 -11.99 10.38 -0.78
N ARG A 107 -11.97 10.04 0.51
CA ARG A 107 -13.05 9.23 1.13
C ARG A 107 -14.37 9.97 1.18
N ASP A 108 -14.37 11.27 1.51
CA ASP A 108 -15.56 12.12 1.53
C ASP A 108 -16.15 12.27 0.12
N ALA A 109 -15.30 12.22 -0.92
CA ALA A 109 -15.68 12.15 -2.32
C ALA A 109 -16.19 10.75 -2.76
N GLY A 110 -16.21 9.77 -1.86
CA GLY A 110 -16.68 8.41 -2.13
C GLY A 110 -15.70 7.53 -2.91
N LEU A 111 -14.42 7.93 -3.01
CA LEU A 111 -13.42 7.18 -3.76
C LEU A 111 -12.79 6.08 -2.92
N SER A 112 -12.57 4.92 -3.55
CA SER A 112 -11.82 3.82 -2.93
C SER A 112 -10.33 4.09 -3.03
N ILE A 113 -9.59 3.87 -1.94
CA ILE A 113 -8.17 4.26 -1.84
C ILE A 113 -7.30 3.00 -1.75
N TRP A 114 -6.30 2.91 -2.61
CA TRP A 114 -5.16 2.03 -2.53
C TRP A 114 -4.05 2.70 -1.70
N GLY A 115 -3.89 2.25 -0.46
CA GLY A 115 -2.90 2.80 0.48
C GLY A 115 -1.45 2.43 0.17
N SER A 116 -0.61 2.50 1.21
CA SER A 116 0.83 2.21 1.15
C SER A 116 1.17 0.73 0.99
N ASN A 117 0.27 -0.19 1.37
CA ASN A 117 0.46 -1.63 1.23
C ASN A 117 0.26 -2.06 -0.23
N ARG A 118 1.34 -2.01 -1.02
CA ARG A 118 1.36 -2.33 -2.45
C ARG A 118 2.27 -3.53 -2.69
N PRO A 119 1.92 -4.44 -3.61
CA PRO A 119 2.80 -5.53 -3.96
C PRO A 119 4.06 -4.96 -4.61
N SER A 120 5.21 -5.40 -4.13
CA SER A 120 6.50 -5.15 -4.77
C SER A 120 6.56 -5.87 -6.12
N ILE A 121 7.06 -5.18 -7.15
CA ILE A 121 7.09 -5.68 -8.53
C ILE A 121 8.54 -5.80 -8.98
N LEU A 122 8.97 -6.97 -9.44
CA LEU A 122 10.23 -7.12 -10.17
C LEU A 122 9.98 -7.01 -11.68
N GLY A 123 10.50 -5.93 -12.28
CA GLY A 123 10.36 -5.63 -13.71
C GLY A 123 11.47 -6.23 -14.56
N TRP A 124 11.18 -7.34 -15.23
CA TRP A 124 12.01 -7.85 -16.33
C TRP A 124 11.72 -7.06 -17.60
N TRP A 125 12.53 -6.04 -17.87
CA TRP A 125 12.30 -5.10 -18.96
C TRP A 125 13.32 -5.28 -20.08
N LEU A 126 12.90 -5.80 -21.22
CA LEU A 126 13.74 -6.01 -22.40
C LEU A 126 13.47 -4.91 -23.43
N ASN A 127 14.51 -4.15 -23.78
CA ASN A 127 14.47 -3.21 -24.89
C ASN A 127 15.03 -3.87 -26.15
N ASP A 128 14.24 -3.90 -27.22
CA ASP A 128 14.61 -4.40 -28.54
C ASP A 128 14.76 -3.22 -29.49
N SER A 129 15.97 -3.03 -30.01
CA SER A 129 16.30 -1.97 -30.98
C SER A 129 17.07 -2.55 -32.17
N VAL A 130 17.41 -1.70 -33.13
CA VAL A 130 18.25 -2.07 -34.28
C VAL A 130 19.65 -2.55 -33.89
N GLU A 131 20.12 -2.21 -32.70
CA GLU A 131 21.43 -2.62 -32.16
C GLU A 131 21.38 -3.99 -31.44
N GLY A 132 20.17 -4.51 -31.22
CA GLY A 132 19.92 -5.78 -30.54
C GLY A 132 18.96 -5.63 -29.35
N SER A 133 18.75 -6.74 -28.65
CA SER A 133 17.91 -6.78 -27.45
C SER A 133 18.77 -6.72 -26.18
N ASN A 134 18.40 -5.87 -25.22
CA ASN A 134 19.09 -5.74 -23.94
C ASN A 134 18.12 -5.70 -22.76
N LEU A 135 18.36 -6.56 -21.75
CA LEU A 135 17.63 -6.51 -20.49
C LEU A 135 18.13 -5.33 -19.65
N VAL A 136 17.20 -4.49 -19.20
CA VAL A 136 17.49 -3.34 -18.34
C VAL A 136 17.81 -3.82 -16.93
N GLY A 137 19.03 -3.54 -16.48
CA GLY A 137 19.47 -3.78 -15.11
C GLY A 137 19.36 -2.54 -14.23
N ASP A 138 19.16 -2.74 -12.93
CA ASP A 138 18.94 -1.66 -11.95
C ASP A 138 20.06 -0.59 -11.94
N GLY A 139 21.32 -1.01 -12.11
CA GLY A 139 22.48 -0.12 -12.15
C GLY A 139 22.72 0.60 -13.49
N GLN A 140 21.85 0.40 -14.49
CA GLN A 140 22.02 0.98 -15.82
C GLN A 140 21.27 2.31 -15.96
N ALA A 141 21.74 3.20 -16.85
CA ALA A 141 21.06 4.46 -17.14
C ALA A 141 19.62 4.27 -17.66
N ALA A 142 19.39 3.17 -18.41
CA ALA A 142 18.07 2.80 -18.92
C ALA A 142 17.04 2.45 -17.84
N ALA A 143 17.46 2.24 -16.59
CA ALA A 143 16.57 1.97 -15.47
C ALA A 143 15.84 3.23 -14.96
N GLU A 144 16.42 4.42 -15.17
CA GLU A 144 15.89 5.66 -14.59
C GLU A 144 14.49 6.01 -15.12
N PRO A 145 14.21 5.95 -16.44
CA PRO A 145 12.85 6.10 -16.96
C PRO A 145 11.83 5.16 -16.30
N LEU A 146 12.23 3.90 -16.04
CA LEU A 146 11.34 2.90 -15.44
C LEU A 146 11.03 3.24 -13.98
N ARG A 147 12.05 3.68 -13.22
CA ARG A 147 11.88 4.13 -11.83
C ARG A 147 11.01 5.38 -11.74
N GLN A 148 11.23 6.36 -12.61
CA GLN A 148 10.41 7.58 -12.66
C GLN A 148 8.96 7.25 -13.02
N ALA A 149 8.73 6.40 -14.02
CA ALA A 149 7.39 5.94 -14.37
C ALA A 149 6.73 5.16 -13.21
N ALA A 150 7.46 4.28 -12.53
CA ALA A 150 6.94 3.55 -11.37
C ALA A 150 6.58 4.48 -10.21
N GLN A 151 7.44 5.47 -9.93
CA GLN A 151 7.17 6.48 -8.92
C GLN A 151 5.96 7.33 -9.30
N HIS A 152 5.87 7.76 -10.56
CA HIS A 152 4.73 8.52 -11.09
C HIS A 152 3.42 7.76 -10.83
N ARG A 153 3.41 6.44 -11.08
CA ARG A 153 2.26 5.54 -10.86
C ARG A 153 2.11 4.99 -9.44
N GLY A 154 3.03 5.31 -8.52
CA GLY A 154 3.07 4.81 -7.14
C GLY A 154 3.16 3.29 -7.04
N LEU A 155 3.98 2.67 -7.90
CA LEU A 155 4.27 1.24 -7.89
C LEU A 155 5.68 1.02 -7.31
N PRO A 156 5.86 0.12 -6.31
CA PRO A 156 7.19 -0.27 -5.85
C PRO A 156 7.85 -1.20 -6.89
N LEU A 157 8.53 -0.60 -7.87
CA LEU A 157 9.23 -1.32 -8.93
C LEU A 157 10.71 -1.52 -8.55
N ARG A 158 11.15 -2.77 -8.62
CA ARG A 158 12.56 -3.18 -8.61
C ARG A 158 12.93 -3.73 -9.97
N LEU A 159 14.22 -3.68 -10.30
CA LEU A 159 14.76 -4.25 -11.53
C LEU A 159 15.81 -5.32 -11.19
N PRO A 160 16.01 -6.33 -12.05
CA PRO A 160 17.09 -7.29 -11.87
C PRO A 160 18.45 -6.60 -11.95
N LEU A 161 19.51 -7.29 -11.51
CA LEU A 161 20.88 -6.79 -11.68
C LEU A 161 21.30 -6.84 -13.17
N ALA A 162 20.58 -7.64 -13.96
CA ALA A 162 20.85 -7.99 -15.34
C ALA A 162 22.26 -8.57 -15.51
N ASP A 163 22.64 -9.48 -14.60
CA ASP A 163 23.88 -10.25 -14.68
C ASP A 163 23.85 -11.24 -15.88
N LEU A 164 24.98 -11.88 -16.20
CA LEU A 164 25.07 -12.79 -17.35
C LEU A 164 24.03 -13.94 -17.32
N SER A 165 23.66 -14.42 -16.14
CA SER A 165 22.66 -15.48 -16.01
C SER A 165 21.26 -14.93 -16.31
N GLU A 166 20.97 -13.73 -15.79
CA GLU A 166 19.70 -13.04 -16.05
C GLU A 166 19.57 -12.59 -17.51
N GLN A 167 20.64 -12.13 -18.15
CA GLN A 167 20.67 -11.79 -19.57
C GLN A 167 20.32 -13.00 -20.46
N GLY A 168 20.73 -14.21 -20.05
CA GLY A 168 20.36 -15.44 -20.75
C GLY A 168 18.86 -15.76 -20.67
N ILE A 169 18.22 -15.44 -19.55
CA ILE A 169 16.79 -15.70 -19.30
C ILE A 169 15.91 -14.56 -19.85
N GLY A 170 16.36 -13.32 -19.69
CA GLY A 170 15.65 -12.07 -20.02
C GLY A 170 15.57 -11.76 -21.50
N ASN A 171 15.17 -12.73 -22.32
CA ASN A 171 15.03 -12.62 -23.76
C ASN A 171 13.55 -12.62 -24.19
N ALA A 172 13.30 -12.24 -25.45
CA ALA A 172 11.96 -12.10 -26.01
C ALA A 172 11.09 -13.36 -25.86
N LYS A 173 11.68 -14.54 -26.04
CA LYS A 173 10.97 -15.82 -25.94
C LYS A 173 10.46 -16.06 -24.53
N THR A 174 11.26 -15.77 -23.51
CA THR A 174 10.87 -15.94 -22.10
C THR A 174 9.83 -14.90 -21.69
N LEU A 175 10.06 -13.61 -22.01
CA LEU A 175 9.18 -12.52 -21.58
C LEU A 175 7.80 -12.57 -22.28
N GLU A 176 7.75 -13.02 -23.53
CA GLU A 176 6.49 -13.31 -24.24
C GLU A 176 5.99 -14.76 -24.02
N GLY A 177 6.64 -15.53 -23.14
CA GLY A 177 6.31 -16.92 -22.79
C GLY A 177 5.21 -17.01 -21.72
N THR A 178 4.35 -18.03 -21.81
CA THR A 178 3.23 -18.21 -20.85
C THR A 178 3.66 -18.88 -19.55
N ASP A 179 4.80 -19.58 -19.59
CA ASP A 179 5.41 -20.22 -18.44
C ASP A 179 6.29 -19.21 -17.67
N PRO A 180 5.90 -18.82 -16.44
CA PRO A 180 6.70 -17.92 -15.64
C PRO A 180 7.89 -18.59 -14.96
N ALA A 181 8.02 -19.93 -14.99
CA ALA A 181 9.00 -20.64 -14.16
C ALA A 181 10.45 -20.11 -14.29
N PRO A 182 10.99 -19.85 -15.49
CA PRO A 182 12.36 -19.33 -15.62
C PRO A 182 12.53 -17.94 -14.98
N LEU A 183 11.54 -17.05 -15.16
CA LEU A 183 11.57 -15.74 -14.54
C LEU A 183 11.39 -15.85 -13.03
N LYS A 184 10.46 -16.71 -12.58
CA LYS A 184 10.15 -16.91 -11.16
C LYS A 184 11.36 -17.40 -10.38
N GLU A 185 12.04 -18.43 -10.88
CA GLU A 185 13.25 -18.98 -10.26
C GLU A 185 14.35 -17.92 -10.13
N ALA A 186 14.62 -17.17 -11.21
CA ALA A 186 15.59 -16.08 -11.16
C ALA A 186 15.17 -14.92 -10.24
N SER A 187 13.85 -14.73 -10.05
CA SER A 187 13.28 -13.65 -9.25
C SER A 187 13.27 -13.94 -7.74
N GLU A 188 13.46 -15.19 -7.30
CA GLU A 188 13.36 -15.59 -5.88
C GLU A 188 14.29 -14.76 -4.98
N ARG A 189 15.49 -14.42 -5.49
CA ARG A 189 16.49 -13.64 -4.76
C ARG A 189 16.07 -12.19 -4.45
N TYR A 190 15.06 -11.66 -5.13
CA TYR A 190 14.57 -10.29 -4.95
C TYR A 190 13.40 -10.19 -3.97
N GLY A 191 12.75 -11.32 -3.64
CA GLY A 191 11.60 -11.35 -2.74
C GLY A 191 10.44 -10.46 -3.17
N ALA A 192 10.21 -10.32 -4.48
CA ALA A 192 9.12 -9.52 -5.01
C ALA A 192 7.78 -10.28 -4.97
N ASP A 193 6.69 -9.56 -4.68
CA ASP A 193 5.34 -10.13 -4.65
C ASP A 193 4.83 -10.45 -6.07
N ALA A 194 5.24 -9.64 -7.05
CA ALA A 194 4.85 -9.77 -8.45
C ALA A 194 6.05 -9.74 -9.41
N ILE A 195 5.89 -10.41 -10.54
CA ILE A 195 6.85 -10.40 -11.65
C ILE A 195 6.16 -9.73 -12.84
N LEU A 196 6.78 -8.67 -13.37
CA LEU A 196 6.35 -7.96 -14.56
C LEU A 196 7.36 -8.21 -15.68
N ALA A 197 6.98 -8.93 -16.73
CA ALA A 197 7.77 -9.05 -17.95
C ALA A 197 7.30 -8.04 -18.98
N VAL A 198 8.22 -7.26 -19.55
CA VAL A 198 7.93 -6.27 -20.58
C VAL A 198 8.92 -6.41 -21.74
N HIS A 199 8.38 -6.62 -22.93
CA HIS A 199 9.15 -6.58 -24.16
C HIS A 199 8.81 -5.28 -24.90
N ALA A 200 9.71 -4.32 -24.83
CA ALA A 200 9.63 -3.02 -25.47
C ALA A 200 10.37 -3.03 -26.79
N LYS A 201 9.73 -2.56 -27.87
CA LYS A 201 10.29 -2.48 -29.22
C LYS A 201 10.12 -1.08 -29.77
N GLU A 202 11.14 -0.60 -30.46
CA GLU A 202 11.03 0.60 -31.29
C GLU A 202 10.75 0.22 -32.74
N ASP A 203 9.64 0.73 -33.30
CA ASP A 203 9.29 0.55 -34.71
C ASP A 203 8.72 1.86 -35.28
N GLY A 204 9.31 2.32 -36.38
CA GLY A 204 8.84 3.53 -37.09
C GLY A 204 8.82 4.82 -36.26
N GLY A 205 9.70 4.94 -35.25
CA GLY A 205 9.73 6.10 -34.34
C GLY A 205 8.64 6.08 -33.26
N GLN A 206 7.98 4.94 -33.05
CA GLN A 206 7.10 4.69 -31.91
C GLN A 206 7.57 3.49 -31.10
N TRP A 207 7.42 3.59 -29.79
CA TRP A 207 7.69 2.51 -28.86
C TRP A 207 6.42 1.70 -28.61
N GLN A 208 6.54 0.38 -28.68
CA GLN A 208 5.47 -0.57 -28.44
C GLN A 208 5.93 -1.58 -27.39
N GLY A 209 5.11 -1.83 -26.37
CA GLY A 209 5.44 -2.74 -25.29
C GLY A 209 4.37 -3.82 -25.15
N LYS A 210 4.77 -5.08 -25.16
CA LYS A 210 3.93 -6.18 -24.67
C LYS A 210 4.32 -6.48 -23.25
N TRP A 211 3.35 -6.64 -22.36
CA TRP A 211 3.61 -6.90 -20.95
C TRP A 211 2.77 -8.04 -20.40
N ARG A 212 3.35 -8.72 -19.40
CA ARG A 212 2.71 -9.79 -18.62
C ARG A 212 3.06 -9.62 -17.17
N LEU A 213 2.08 -9.86 -16.31
CA LEU A 213 2.20 -9.70 -14.88
C LEU A 213 1.74 -10.99 -14.20
N TRP A 214 2.56 -11.50 -13.30
CA TRP A 214 2.24 -12.62 -12.43
C TRP A 214 2.26 -12.14 -10.98
N LEU A 215 1.16 -12.36 -10.26
CA LEU A 215 1.01 -12.07 -8.83
C LEU A 215 0.34 -13.28 -8.17
N GLY A 216 1.14 -14.09 -7.45
CA GLY A 216 0.69 -15.41 -7.00
C GLY A 216 0.22 -16.27 -8.18
N ASP A 217 -1.02 -16.78 -8.10
CA ASP A 217 -1.62 -17.60 -9.17
C ASP A 217 -2.26 -16.79 -10.31
N GLN A 218 -2.26 -15.46 -10.18
CA GLN A 218 -3.00 -14.57 -11.06
C GLN A 218 -2.11 -14.05 -12.18
N ARG A 219 -2.72 -13.89 -13.35
CA ARG A 219 -2.02 -13.54 -14.59
C ARG A 219 -2.77 -12.44 -15.30
N GLU A 220 -2.07 -11.34 -15.56
CA GLU A 220 -2.56 -10.23 -16.37
C GLU A 220 -1.62 -10.04 -17.55
N GLN A 221 -2.13 -9.50 -18.65
CA GLN A 221 -1.33 -9.19 -19.83
C GLN A 221 -1.94 -8.06 -20.62
N GLY A 222 -1.12 -7.40 -21.43
CA GLY A 222 -1.59 -6.35 -22.32
C GLY A 222 -0.50 -5.80 -23.21
N SER A 223 -0.81 -4.69 -23.85
CA SER A 223 0.12 -3.93 -24.66
C SER A 223 -0.08 -2.44 -24.45
N ALA A 224 0.99 -1.67 -24.63
CA ALA A 224 0.96 -0.21 -24.59
C ALA A 224 1.85 0.37 -25.69
N THR A 225 1.66 1.65 -26.00
CA THR A 225 2.46 2.39 -26.98
C THR A 225 2.88 3.73 -26.41
N GLY A 226 4.05 4.24 -26.81
CA GLY A 226 4.57 5.53 -26.40
C GLY A 226 5.36 6.21 -27.52
N ALA A 227 5.44 7.54 -27.49
CA ALA A 227 6.27 8.30 -28.43
C ALA A 227 7.77 8.21 -28.10
N SER A 228 8.11 7.77 -26.88
CA SER A 228 9.47 7.53 -26.41
C SER A 228 9.49 6.32 -25.46
N SER A 229 10.68 5.88 -25.07
CA SER A 229 10.84 4.81 -24.08
C SER A 229 10.22 5.17 -22.73
N GLU A 230 10.39 6.42 -22.28
CA GLU A 230 9.80 6.98 -21.07
C GLU A 230 8.26 6.94 -21.12
N ALA A 231 7.69 7.38 -22.25
CA ALA A 231 6.24 7.37 -22.46
C ALA A 231 5.68 5.94 -22.49
N LEU A 232 6.43 4.99 -23.06
CA LEU A 232 6.04 3.58 -23.03
C LEU A 232 6.09 3.02 -21.60
N ALA A 233 7.15 3.31 -20.84
CA ALA A 233 7.29 2.89 -19.45
C ALA A 233 6.10 3.36 -18.60
N ASP A 234 5.76 4.64 -18.72
CA ASP A 234 4.64 5.25 -18.04
C ASP A 234 3.29 4.61 -18.43
N ALA A 235 3.06 4.33 -19.71
CA ALA A 235 1.84 3.71 -20.21
C ALA A 235 1.68 2.23 -19.79
N VAL A 236 2.77 1.47 -19.78
CA VAL A 236 2.78 0.08 -19.27
C VAL A 236 2.45 0.06 -17.79
N LEU A 237 3.12 0.91 -17.00
CA LEU A 237 2.94 0.94 -15.55
C LEU A 237 1.58 1.52 -15.14
N LEU A 238 1.00 2.43 -15.93
CA LEU A 238 -0.41 2.82 -15.80
C LEU A 238 -1.32 1.61 -15.97
N SER A 239 -1.14 0.85 -17.05
CA SER A 239 -1.94 -0.34 -17.34
C SER A 239 -1.83 -1.37 -16.20
N VAL A 240 -0.62 -1.57 -15.67
CA VAL A 240 -0.38 -2.47 -14.53
C VAL A 240 -1.09 -1.97 -13.27
N SER A 241 -1.00 -0.67 -12.97
CA SER A 241 -1.67 -0.04 -11.83
C SER A 241 -3.19 -0.26 -11.88
N GLU A 242 -3.81 -0.01 -13.03
CA GLU A 242 -5.27 -0.19 -13.23
C GLU A 242 -5.73 -1.64 -13.07
N ARG A 243 -4.87 -2.62 -13.43
CA ARG A 243 -5.18 -4.05 -13.26
C ARG A 243 -5.05 -4.53 -11.83
N LEU A 244 -4.12 -3.94 -11.07
CA LEU A 244 -3.90 -4.29 -9.67
C LEU A 244 -4.91 -3.61 -8.75
N ALA A 245 -5.26 -2.35 -9.02
CA ALA A 245 -6.05 -1.51 -8.12
C ALA A 245 -7.35 -2.16 -7.59
N PRO A 246 -8.21 -2.82 -8.40
CA PRO A 246 -9.45 -3.43 -7.91
C PRO A 246 -9.26 -4.44 -6.76
N ARG A 247 -8.05 -4.98 -6.60
CA ARG A 247 -7.72 -5.99 -5.57
C ARG A 247 -7.21 -5.39 -4.27
N PHE A 248 -6.70 -4.16 -4.31
CA PHE A 248 -6.01 -3.52 -3.20
C PHE A 248 -6.65 -2.22 -2.73
N VAL A 249 -7.66 -1.71 -3.44
CA VAL A 249 -8.41 -0.53 -3.00
C VAL A 249 -9.34 -0.86 -1.83
N ALA A 250 -9.29 -0.03 -0.81
CA ALA A 250 -10.20 -0.01 0.32
C ALA A 250 -11.42 0.86 -0.02
N LYS A 251 -12.64 0.30 0.09
CA LYS A 251 -13.87 1.10 -0.09
C LYS A 251 -14.06 2.06 1.10
N PRO A 252 -14.61 3.26 0.89
CA PRO A 252 -15.00 4.14 2.00
C PRO A 252 -15.93 3.42 2.97
N GLY A 253 -15.59 3.42 4.26
CA GLY A 253 -16.35 2.73 5.31
C GLY A 253 -16.12 1.23 5.40
N ALA A 254 -15.40 0.61 4.46
CA ALA A 254 -14.83 -0.71 4.65
C ALA A 254 -13.50 -0.54 5.39
N SER A 255 -13.46 -0.89 6.67
CA SER A 255 -12.22 -1.11 7.39
C SER A 255 -11.54 -2.33 6.75
N THR A 256 -10.69 -2.06 5.77
CA THR A 256 -9.77 -3.04 5.17
C THR A 256 -8.49 -3.16 5.99
N GLY A 257 -8.44 -2.54 7.16
CA GLY A 257 -7.49 -2.85 8.20
C GLY A 257 -7.91 -4.11 8.96
N MET A 258 -6.92 -4.89 9.36
CA MET A 258 -7.09 -5.98 10.30
C MET A 258 -7.26 -5.38 11.69
N LEU A 259 -8.29 -5.83 12.42
CA LEU A 259 -8.48 -5.40 13.80
C LEU A 259 -7.61 -6.24 14.71
N ILE A 260 -6.85 -5.58 15.58
CA ILE A 260 -6.09 -6.23 16.65
C ILE A 260 -6.70 -5.78 17.96
N GLN A 261 -7.21 -6.73 18.74
CA GLN A 261 -7.54 -6.47 20.12
C GLN A 261 -6.41 -6.96 21.01
N VAL A 262 -5.88 -6.07 21.85
CA VAL A 262 -4.86 -6.40 22.85
C VAL A 262 -5.45 -6.24 24.25
N GLN A 263 -5.34 -7.29 25.08
CA GLN A 263 -5.77 -7.31 26.48
C GLN A 263 -4.59 -7.04 27.43
N GLY A 264 -4.88 -6.54 28.64
CA GLY A 264 -3.86 -6.21 29.64
C GLY A 264 -3.11 -4.90 29.36
N MET A 265 -3.76 -3.92 28.75
CA MET A 265 -3.13 -2.65 28.38
C MET A 265 -2.82 -1.78 29.62
N THR A 266 -1.60 -1.25 29.68
CA THR A 266 -1.19 -0.15 30.57
C THR A 266 -0.69 1.03 29.73
N LEU A 267 -0.48 2.18 30.36
CA LEU A 267 0.06 3.36 29.65
C LEU A 267 1.44 3.07 29.04
N GLU A 268 2.33 2.35 29.74
CA GLU A 268 3.63 1.99 29.19
C GLU A 268 3.50 1.02 28.01
N ARG A 269 2.65 0.00 28.14
CA ARG A 269 2.40 -1.01 27.09
C ARG A 269 1.78 -0.38 25.85
N TYR A 270 0.95 0.64 26.02
CA TYR A 270 0.35 1.38 24.91
C TYR A 270 1.43 2.09 24.08
N ALA A 271 2.35 2.81 24.71
CA ALA A 271 3.44 3.49 24.00
C ALA A 271 4.37 2.49 23.28
N GLN A 272 4.68 1.36 23.94
CA GLN A 272 5.47 0.28 23.33
C GLN A 272 4.77 -0.33 22.12
N LEU A 273 3.47 -0.61 22.24
CA LEU A 273 2.69 -1.20 21.16
C LEU A 273 2.54 -0.24 19.98
N LEU A 274 2.37 1.06 20.23
CA LEU A 274 2.35 2.05 19.15
C LEU A 274 3.66 2.07 18.35
N GLN A 275 4.82 1.98 19.03
CA GLN A 275 6.11 1.90 18.35
C GLN A 275 6.26 0.61 17.53
N LEU A 276 5.75 -0.51 18.05
CA LEU A 276 5.78 -1.80 17.34
C LEU A 276 4.85 -1.83 16.12
N LEU A 277 3.71 -1.15 16.20
CA LEU A 277 2.71 -1.11 15.14
C LEU A 277 2.90 0.04 14.15
N GLU A 278 3.87 0.93 14.38
CA GLU A 278 4.17 2.08 13.52
C GLU A 278 4.41 1.70 12.05
N PRO A 279 5.16 0.62 11.71
CA PRO A 279 5.35 0.19 10.33
C PRO A 279 4.07 -0.28 9.63
N PHE A 280 3.03 -0.61 10.40
CA PHE A 280 1.76 -1.13 9.91
C PHE A 280 0.67 -0.05 9.80
N GLY A 281 1.00 1.22 10.08
CA GLY A 281 0.01 2.31 10.03
C GLY A 281 -1.12 2.09 11.03
N VAL A 282 -0.79 2.25 12.31
CA VAL A 282 -1.71 1.99 13.43
C VAL A 282 -2.74 3.11 13.62
N ARG A 283 -4.01 2.74 13.77
CA ARG A 283 -5.10 3.65 14.17
C ARG A 283 -5.85 3.09 15.38
N LEU A 284 -6.01 3.90 16.41
CA LEU A 284 -6.82 3.54 17.57
C LEU A 284 -8.30 3.48 17.16
N SER A 285 -8.96 2.35 17.42
CA SER A 285 -10.39 2.14 17.13
C SER A 285 -11.22 2.31 18.40
N SER A 286 -10.88 1.60 19.48
CA SER A 286 -11.59 1.71 20.77
C SER A 286 -10.69 1.36 21.96
N VAL A 287 -11.09 1.86 23.14
CA VAL A 287 -10.47 1.55 24.44
C VAL A 287 -11.59 1.20 25.41
N GLU A 288 -11.52 0.02 26.01
CA GLU A 288 -12.47 -0.43 27.03
C GLU A 288 -11.70 -1.10 28.17
N GLY A 289 -11.48 -0.35 29.25
CA GLY A 289 -10.67 -0.81 30.39
C GLY A 289 -9.23 -1.13 29.98
N ASP A 290 -8.84 -2.38 30.15
CA ASP A 290 -7.52 -2.91 29.77
C ASP A 290 -7.49 -3.50 28.35
N LYS A 291 -8.60 -3.42 27.60
CA LYS A 291 -8.71 -3.89 26.22
C LYS A 291 -8.62 -2.70 25.27
N VAL A 292 -7.72 -2.80 24.30
CA VAL A 292 -7.58 -1.77 23.25
C VAL A 292 -7.68 -2.42 21.89
N VAL A 293 -8.47 -1.83 21.00
CA VAL A 293 -8.62 -2.26 19.62
C VAL A 293 -7.91 -1.27 18.71
N PHE A 294 -6.99 -1.79 17.91
CA PHE A 294 -6.32 -1.05 16.84
C PHE A 294 -6.76 -1.57 15.50
N GLU A 295 -6.85 -0.67 14.54
CA GLU A 295 -6.88 -1.00 13.12
C GLU A 295 -5.45 -0.87 12.58
N VAL A 296 -4.97 -1.91 11.89
CA VAL A 296 -3.64 -1.91 11.27
C VAL A 296 -3.71 -2.37 9.81
N SER A 297 -2.72 -1.98 9.04
CA SER A 297 -2.52 -2.41 7.65
C SER A 297 -1.31 -3.34 7.55
N GLY A 298 -1.46 -4.50 6.91
CA GLY A 298 -0.33 -5.42 6.68
C GLY A 298 -0.74 -6.88 6.57
N SER A 299 0.23 -7.76 6.34
CA SER A 299 -0.02 -9.21 6.31
C SER A 299 -0.20 -9.77 7.73
N THR A 300 -1.10 -10.74 7.88
CA THR A 300 -1.40 -11.42 9.15
C THR A 300 -0.15 -12.09 9.76
N ASP A 301 0.70 -12.69 8.93
CA ASP A 301 1.88 -13.42 9.39
C ASP A 301 3.02 -12.50 9.86
N GLN A 302 3.27 -11.40 9.16
CA GLN A 302 4.24 -10.39 9.61
C GLN A 302 3.81 -9.76 10.94
N LEU A 303 2.52 -9.45 11.10
CA LEU A 303 2.01 -8.91 12.34
C LEU A 303 2.13 -9.93 13.49
N ARG A 304 1.75 -11.19 13.27
CA ARG A 304 1.87 -12.26 14.26
C ARG A 304 3.32 -12.44 14.71
N SER A 305 4.26 -12.46 13.78
CA SER A 305 5.69 -12.57 14.10
C SER A 305 6.21 -11.37 14.93
N GLN A 306 5.91 -10.14 14.52
CA GLN A 306 6.28 -8.92 15.25
C GLN A 306 5.72 -8.90 16.68
N LEU A 307 4.42 -9.18 16.85
CA LEU A 307 3.78 -9.18 18.16
C LEU A 307 4.30 -10.31 19.07
N SER A 308 4.63 -11.47 18.49
CA SER A 308 5.23 -12.57 19.25
C SER A 308 6.62 -12.24 19.78
N LEU A 309 7.43 -11.47 19.02
CA LEU A 309 8.74 -10.98 19.47
C LEU A 309 8.61 -9.99 20.63
N ALA A 310 7.52 -9.21 20.64
CA ALA A 310 7.15 -8.33 21.74
C ALA A 310 6.52 -9.06 22.95
N LYS A 311 6.52 -10.40 22.94
CA LYS A 311 5.96 -11.30 23.97
C LYS A 311 4.43 -11.27 24.08
N LEU A 312 3.72 -10.69 23.12
CA LEU A 312 2.26 -10.82 23.08
C LEU A 312 1.89 -12.23 22.62
N GLN A 313 0.97 -12.86 23.35
CA GLN A 313 0.45 -14.18 23.04
C GLN A 313 -0.86 -14.05 22.27
N GLU A 314 -0.96 -14.72 21.12
CA GLU A 314 -2.22 -14.81 20.38
C GLU A 314 -3.22 -15.66 21.16
N VAL A 315 -4.45 -15.17 21.24
CA VAL A 315 -5.57 -15.82 21.93
C VAL A 315 -6.57 -16.28 20.88
N PRO A 316 -7.06 -17.53 20.95
CA PRO A 316 -8.12 -17.99 20.06
C PRO A 316 -9.37 -17.12 20.21
N ALA A 317 -10.03 -16.80 19.08
CA ALA A 317 -11.23 -15.94 19.08
C ALA A 317 -12.34 -16.45 20.02
N ALA A 318 -12.47 -17.77 20.19
CA ALA A 318 -13.43 -18.39 21.11
C ALA A 318 -13.15 -18.05 22.59
N GLU A 319 -11.88 -17.98 22.99
CA GLU A 319 -11.47 -17.64 24.36
C GLU A 319 -11.55 -16.12 24.60
N ALA A 320 -11.24 -15.32 23.59
CA ALA A 320 -11.45 -13.87 23.62
C ALA A 320 -12.94 -13.49 23.75
N ALA A 321 -13.84 -14.23 23.12
CA ALA A 321 -15.28 -14.04 23.25
C ALA A 321 -15.85 -14.50 24.61
N ALA A 322 -15.28 -15.56 25.21
CA ALA A 322 -15.71 -16.05 26.52
C ALA A 322 -15.38 -15.10 27.68
N THR A 323 -14.42 -14.19 27.49
CA THR A 323 -14.06 -13.12 28.44
C THR A 323 -14.79 -11.80 28.16
N ALA A 324 -15.68 -11.77 27.16
CA ALA A 324 -16.65 -10.70 27.01
C ALA A 324 -17.83 -11.01 27.94
N THR A 325 -17.88 -10.32 29.09
CA THR A 325 -18.99 -10.43 30.03
C THR A 325 -20.31 -10.19 29.28
N PRO A 326 -21.26 -11.13 29.28
CA PRO A 326 -22.60 -10.86 28.75
C PRO A 326 -23.19 -9.66 29.49
N PRO A 327 -23.93 -8.76 28.81
CA PRO A 327 -24.69 -7.75 29.52
C PRO A 327 -25.61 -8.47 30.50
N ALA A 328 -25.53 -8.09 31.77
CA ALA A 328 -26.33 -8.67 32.84
C ALA A 328 -27.80 -8.63 32.41
N ALA A 329 -28.43 -9.80 32.32
CA ALA A 329 -29.86 -9.90 32.09
C ALA A 329 -30.57 -9.07 33.17
N PRO A 330 -31.60 -8.28 32.81
CA PRO A 330 -32.36 -7.54 33.81
C PRO A 330 -32.97 -8.55 34.77
N VAL A 331 -32.55 -8.48 36.04
CA VAL A 331 -33.17 -9.22 37.12
C VAL A 331 -34.60 -8.71 37.26
N ASP A 332 -35.54 -9.56 36.86
CA ASP A 332 -36.97 -9.33 36.95
C ASP A 332 -37.38 -9.38 38.43
N ALA A 333 -37.44 -8.22 39.07
CA ALA A 333 -37.95 -8.07 40.43
C ALA A 333 -39.46 -7.78 40.36
N THR A 334 -40.26 -8.82 40.16
CA THR A 334 -41.71 -8.77 40.37
C THR A 334 -42.04 -9.06 41.84
N ALA A 335 -42.24 -8.00 42.63
CA ALA A 335 -43.13 -8.04 43.79
C ALA A 335 -43.68 -6.63 44.08
N PRO A 336 -45.00 -6.47 44.33
CA PRO A 336 -45.65 -5.16 44.33
C PRO A 336 -45.71 -4.53 45.73
N VAL A 337 -45.44 -3.23 45.83
CA VAL A 337 -45.94 -2.39 46.94
C VAL A 337 -46.31 -1.00 46.41
N SER A 338 -47.55 -0.59 46.71
CA SER A 338 -48.25 0.65 46.31
C SER A 338 -47.65 1.96 46.86
N PRO A 339 -48.11 3.15 46.38
CA PRO A 339 -47.25 4.31 46.16
C PRO A 339 -47.29 5.37 47.27
N ALA A 340 -46.23 6.17 47.37
CA ALA A 340 -46.27 7.46 48.04
C ALA A 340 -45.34 8.48 47.34
N ASN A 341 -45.96 9.52 46.79
CA ASN A 341 -45.50 10.90 46.55
C ASN A 341 -44.07 11.18 46.04
N GLY A 342 -44.04 11.84 44.87
CA GLY A 342 -43.34 13.12 44.74
C GLY A 342 -42.12 13.17 43.82
N ALA A 343 -42.16 14.18 42.93
CA ALA A 343 -41.06 14.77 42.17
C ALA A 343 -40.64 14.10 40.85
N ALA A 344 -40.51 14.98 39.84
CA ALA A 344 -40.24 14.71 38.44
C ALA A 344 -38.78 14.32 38.16
N ALA A 345 -38.58 13.45 37.17
CA ALA A 345 -37.33 13.38 36.41
C ALA A 345 -37.64 12.93 34.97
N VAL A 346 -37.14 13.71 34.01
CA VAL A 346 -37.19 13.46 32.56
C VAL A 346 -36.28 12.27 32.23
N PRO A 347 -36.71 11.27 31.44
CA PRO A 347 -35.82 10.18 31.06
C PRO A 347 -34.86 10.66 29.95
N ALA A 348 -33.56 10.52 30.21
CA ALA A 348 -32.51 10.67 29.20
C ALA A 348 -32.61 9.55 28.15
N PRO A 349 -32.32 9.81 26.86
CA PRO A 349 -32.39 8.79 25.83
C PRO A 349 -31.29 7.73 26.06
N ALA A 350 -31.67 6.46 25.94
CA ALA A 350 -30.74 5.34 26.00
C ALA A 350 -29.69 5.44 24.88
N PRO A 351 -28.41 5.14 25.14
CA PRO A 351 -27.42 5.03 24.07
C PRO A 351 -27.80 3.88 23.14
N ALA A 352 -27.91 4.18 21.84
CA ALA A 352 -28.15 3.19 20.82
C ALA A 352 -27.01 2.16 20.82
N PRO A 353 -27.30 0.85 20.68
CA PRO A 353 -26.26 -0.15 20.56
C PRO A 353 -25.44 0.14 19.30
N MET A 354 -24.14 0.37 19.50
CA MET A 354 -23.18 0.46 18.40
C MET A 354 -23.19 -0.87 17.65
N ILE A 355 -23.64 -0.82 16.40
CA ILE A 355 -23.52 -1.92 15.45
C ILE A 355 -22.03 -2.03 15.13
N VAL A 356 -21.36 -3.01 15.74
CA VAL A 356 -20.04 -3.44 15.30
C VAL A 356 -20.23 -4.05 13.91
N PRO A 357 -19.62 -3.51 12.83
CA PRO A 357 -19.72 -4.13 11.52
C PRO A 357 -19.08 -5.52 11.60
N ALA A 358 -19.88 -6.55 11.37
CA ALA A 358 -19.38 -7.90 11.20
C ALA A 358 -18.48 -7.95 9.97
N SER A 359 -17.31 -8.58 10.12
CA SER A 359 -16.42 -9.09 9.06
C SER A 359 -15.19 -8.24 8.66
N ALA A 360 -14.49 -7.62 9.60
CA ALA A 360 -13.04 -7.40 9.45
C ALA A 360 -12.29 -8.60 10.08
N PRO A 361 -11.21 -9.13 9.46
CA PRO A 361 -10.39 -10.14 10.12
C PRO A 361 -9.85 -9.57 11.43
N GLN A 362 -10.18 -10.23 12.55
CA GLN A 362 -9.81 -9.77 13.89
C GLN A 362 -8.86 -10.78 14.54
N LEU A 363 -7.72 -10.29 15.02
CA LEU A 363 -6.79 -11.05 15.85
C LEU A 363 -6.90 -10.58 17.31
N TYR A 364 -6.71 -11.53 18.22
CA TYR A 364 -6.74 -11.27 19.65
C TYR A 364 -5.39 -11.60 20.24
N PHE A 365 -4.86 -10.68 21.03
CA PHE A 365 -3.61 -10.87 21.75
C PHE A 365 -3.79 -10.52 23.22
N ARG A 366 -2.99 -11.15 24.05
CA ARG A 366 -2.80 -10.77 25.45
C ARG A 366 -1.34 -10.50 25.70
N TRP A 367 -1.07 -9.48 26.50
CA TRP A 367 0.28 -9.19 26.99
C TRP A 367 0.78 -10.24 27.98
#